data_AF-A0A0L0VI86-F1
#
_entry.id   AF-A0A0L0VI86-F1
#
_cell.length_a   1.000
_cell.length_b   1.000
_cell.length_c   1.000
_cell.angle_alpha   90.00
_cell.angle_beta   90.00
_cell.angle_gamma   90.00
#
_symmetry.space_group_name_H-M   'P 1'
#
loop_
_entity.id
_entity.type
_entity.pdbx_description
1 polymer ?
#
loop_
_entity_poly.entity_id
_entity_poly.type
_entity_poly.pdbx_seq_one_letter_code
_entity_poly.pdbx_strand_id
1 'polypeptide(L)'
;MPVIKIRKILISITIILTTISGIYLLFFHHEGPIFISPIQSTMTKIISIQEVEKHKDEKSAWTIVEGKVYDVTEFLEEHPGGKKILLKNCGKDSTELFHQYHTKKILKNVAGPMMIGQVTSEAKL
;
A
#
# COMPACT_ATOMS: atom_id res chain seq x y z
N MET A 1 -32.29 -5.20 56.09
CA MET A 1 -32.74 -4.30 54.99
C MET A 1 -31.64 -3.66 54.10
N PRO A 2 -30.34 -3.56 54.45
CA PRO A 2 -29.35 -2.86 53.60
C PRO A 2 -28.78 -3.71 52.44
N VAL A 3 -28.62 -5.03 52.62
CA VAL A 3 -27.98 -5.93 51.63
C VAL A 3 -28.81 -6.07 50.33
N ILE A 4 -30.14 -6.01 50.43
CA ILE A 4 -31.07 -6.10 49.29
C ILE A 4 -31.05 -4.81 48.45
N LYS A 5 -30.84 -3.64 49.08
CA LYS A 5 -30.69 -2.36 48.36
C LYS A 5 -29.38 -2.32 47.56
N ILE A 6 -28.29 -2.81 48.14
CA ILE A 6 -26.97 -2.88 47.48
C ILE A 6 -27.01 -3.83 46.29
N ARG A 7 -27.63 -5.01 46.42
CA ARG A 7 -27.81 -5.95 45.29
C ARG A 7 -28.65 -5.36 44.16
N LYS A 8 -29.71 -4.62 44.45
CA LYS A 8 -30.53 -3.95 43.43
C LYS A 8 -29.77 -2.83 42.71
N ILE A 9 -28.92 -2.08 43.42
CA ILE A 9 -28.05 -1.05 42.83
C ILE A 9 -27.01 -1.68 41.90
N LEU A 10 -26.35 -2.76 42.34
CA LEU A 10 -25.34 -3.47 41.53
C LEU A 10 -25.94 -4.08 40.25
N ILE A 11 -27.12 -4.72 40.35
CA ILE A 11 -27.83 -5.28 39.18
C ILE A 11 -28.23 -4.16 38.20
N SER A 12 -28.65 -2.99 38.70
CA SER A 12 -29.01 -1.85 37.85
C SER A 12 -27.81 -1.26 37.12
N ILE A 13 -26.63 -1.21 37.75
CA ILE A 13 -25.40 -0.70 37.12
C ILE A 13 -24.91 -1.65 36.01
N THR A 14 -24.99 -2.97 36.23
CA THR A 14 -24.60 -3.95 35.20
C THR A 14 -25.49 -3.86 33.95
N ILE A 15 -26.80 -3.67 34.13
CA ILE A 15 -27.73 -3.51 33.00
C ILE A 15 -27.41 -2.25 32.19
N ILE A 16 -27.13 -1.12 32.85
CA ILE A 16 -26.79 0.15 32.18
C ILE A 16 -25.46 0.04 31.39
N LEU A 17 -24.46 -0.67 31.92
CA LEU A 17 -23.17 -0.85 31.22
C LEU A 17 -23.30 -1.75 29.98
N THR A 18 -24.13 -2.80 30.05
CA THR A 18 -24.36 -3.70 28.91
C THR A 18 -25.16 -3.03 27.78
N THR A 19 -26.13 -2.17 28.11
CA THR A 19 -26.90 -1.45 27.08
C THR A 19 -26.06 -0.37 26.38
N ILE A 20 -25.17 0.32 27.11
CA ILE A 20 -24.25 1.30 26.51
C ILE A 20 -23.24 0.61 25.57
N SER A 21 -22.69 -0.56 25.96
CA SER A 21 -21.77 -1.32 25.10
C SER A 21 -22.45 -1.89 23.84
N GLY A 22 -23.72 -2.32 23.95
CA GLY A 22 -24.49 -2.81 22.81
C GLY A 22 -24.90 -1.70 21.83
N ILE A 23 -25.28 -0.53 22.37
CA ILE A 23 -25.56 0.68 21.58
C ILE A 23 -24.29 1.17 20.87
N TYR A 24 -23.14 1.19 21.55
CA TYR A 24 -21.85 1.52 20.93
C TYR A 24 -21.53 0.58 19.76
N LEU A 25 -21.71 -0.74 19.91
CA LEU A 25 -21.51 -1.70 18.82
C LEU A 25 -22.50 -1.50 17.65
N LEU A 26 -23.74 -1.10 17.92
CA LEU A 26 -24.75 -0.82 16.89
C LEU A 26 -24.48 0.48 16.12
N PHE A 27 -23.97 1.52 16.79
CA PHE A 27 -23.60 2.79 16.14
C PHE A 27 -22.24 2.73 15.40
N PHE A 28 -21.34 1.82 15.80
CA PHE A 28 -20.03 1.65 15.14
C PHE A 28 -20.04 0.66 13.96
N HIS A 29 -21.17 0.01 13.64
CA HIS A 29 -21.24 -0.98 12.57
C HIS A 29 -21.77 -0.46 11.21
N HIS A 30 -22.06 0.84 11.06
CA HIS A 30 -22.65 1.34 9.82
C HIS A 30 -21.84 2.39 9.04
N GLU A 31 -20.88 3.08 9.65
CA GLU A 31 -20.06 4.04 8.91
C GLU A 31 -18.60 3.68 9.12
N GLY A 32 -18.12 2.67 8.37
CA GLY A 32 -16.69 2.61 8.10
C GLY A 32 -16.29 3.98 7.54
N PRO A 33 -15.16 4.57 7.97
CA PRO A 33 -14.75 5.85 7.41
C PRO A 33 -14.75 5.68 5.89
N ILE A 34 -15.47 6.57 5.19
CA ILE A 34 -15.20 6.80 3.79
C ILE A 34 -13.72 7.20 3.79
N PHE A 35 -12.86 6.20 3.57
CA PHE A 35 -11.45 6.42 3.33
C PHE A 35 -11.46 7.02 1.94
N ILE A 36 -11.77 8.32 1.87
CA ILE A 36 -11.32 9.18 0.81
C ILE A 36 -9.82 8.99 0.89
N SER A 37 -9.31 8.03 0.11
CA SER A 37 -7.89 7.94 -0.15
C SER A 37 -7.49 9.38 -0.45
N PRO A 38 -6.53 9.98 0.27
CA PRO A 38 -6.02 11.25 -0.16
C PRO A 38 -5.69 11.04 -1.63
N ILE A 39 -6.38 11.77 -2.51
CA ILE A 39 -5.86 11.99 -3.85
C ILE A 39 -4.54 12.65 -3.57
N GLN A 40 -3.52 11.81 -3.44
CA GLN A 40 -2.16 12.18 -3.14
C GLN A 40 -1.71 12.90 -4.40
N SER A 41 -2.07 14.18 -4.48
CA SER A 41 -1.46 15.16 -5.35
C SER A 41 -0.07 15.43 -4.76
N THR A 42 0.73 14.38 -4.57
CA THR A 42 2.16 14.50 -4.41
C THR A 42 2.69 14.98 -5.73
N MET A 43 3.39 16.11 -5.71
CA MET A 43 4.35 16.44 -6.74
C MET A 43 5.18 15.18 -7.02
N THR A 44 4.94 14.54 -8.17
CA THR A 44 5.64 13.29 -8.49
C THR A 44 7.12 13.60 -8.56
N LYS A 45 7.91 12.93 -7.73
CA LYS A 45 9.37 13.12 -7.69
C LYS A 45 9.95 12.82 -9.07
N ILE A 46 10.68 13.77 -9.63
CA ILE A 46 11.46 13.56 -10.85
C ILE A 46 12.78 12.89 -10.47
N ILE A 47 13.07 11.74 -11.08
CA ILE A 47 14.26 10.93 -10.83
C ILE A 47 15.01 10.81 -12.15
N SER A 48 16.33 11.05 -12.15
CA SER A 48 17.13 10.88 -13.37
C SER A 48 17.40 9.40 -13.65
N ILE A 49 17.62 9.06 -14.92
CA ILE A 49 17.98 7.68 -15.31
C ILE A 49 19.27 7.23 -14.59
N GLN A 50 20.25 8.12 -14.49
CA GLN A 50 21.52 7.85 -13.83
C GLN A 50 21.36 7.57 -12.34
N GLU A 51 20.31 8.11 -11.70
CA GLU A 51 19.98 7.73 -10.34
C GLU A 51 19.42 6.31 -10.32
N VAL A 52 18.45 6.00 -11.18
CA VAL A 52 17.87 4.64 -11.27
C VAL A 52 18.94 3.58 -11.52
N GLU A 53 19.93 3.83 -12.39
CA GLU A 53 21.04 2.91 -12.71
C GLU A 53 21.87 2.46 -11.50
N LYS A 54 21.85 3.21 -10.40
CA LYS A 54 22.54 2.86 -9.15
C LYS A 54 21.80 1.76 -8.37
N HIS A 55 20.51 1.57 -8.61
CA HIS A 55 19.63 0.67 -7.87
C HIS A 55 19.39 -0.62 -8.65
N LYS A 56 20.39 -1.51 -8.64
CA LYS A 56 20.41 -2.75 -9.44
C LYS A 56 20.80 -4.01 -8.65
N ASP A 57 20.74 -3.96 -7.32
CA ASP A 57 21.11 -5.09 -6.46
C ASP A 57 20.02 -5.40 -5.43
N GLU A 58 20.19 -6.50 -4.68
CA GLU A 58 19.16 -7.00 -3.77
C GLU A 58 18.85 -6.07 -2.60
N LYS A 59 19.74 -5.12 -2.30
CA LYS A 59 19.54 -4.12 -1.23
C LYS A 59 18.89 -2.86 -1.76
N SER A 60 18.95 -2.65 -3.07
CA SER A 60 18.35 -1.50 -3.73
C SER A 60 18.08 -1.81 -5.21
N ALA A 61 16.81 -2.10 -5.52
CA ALA A 61 16.37 -2.60 -6.81
C ALA A 61 15.25 -1.73 -7.36
N TRP A 62 15.56 -0.86 -8.32
CA TRP A 62 14.57 -0.01 -8.96
C TRP A 62 14.41 -0.37 -10.43
N THR A 63 13.23 -0.15 -11.01
CA THR A 63 12.99 -0.31 -12.45
C THR A 63 12.09 0.80 -12.96
N ILE A 64 12.27 1.18 -14.22
CA ILE A 64 11.35 2.08 -14.92
C ILE A 64 10.33 1.25 -15.71
N VAL A 65 9.05 1.61 -15.62
CA VAL A 65 7.97 1.12 -16.48
C VAL A 65 7.04 2.26 -16.84
N GLU A 66 6.81 2.49 -18.13
CA GLU A 66 6.00 3.60 -18.67
C GLU A 66 6.44 4.97 -18.11
N GLY A 67 7.75 5.18 -17.98
CA GLY A 67 8.34 6.42 -17.44
C GLY A 67 8.19 6.62 -15.93
N LYS A 68 7.60 5.66 -15.21
CA LYS A 68 7.48 5.68 -13.75
C LYS A 68 8.57 4.82 -13.13
N VAL A 69 9.10 5.27 -12.01
CA VAL A 69 10.15 4.57 -11.25
C VAL A 69 9.49 3.81 -10.10
N TYR A 70 9.80 2.52 -10.00
CA TYR A 70 9.29 1.62 -8.98
C TYR A 70 10.45 1.07 -8.15
N ASP A 71 10.33 1.17 -6.82
CA ASP A 71 11.21 0.46 -5.90
C ASP A 71 10.66 -0.94 -5.65
N VAL A 72 11.31 -1.95 -6.23
CA VAL A 72 10.89 -3.35 -6.15
C VAL A 72 11.72 -4.15 -5.16
N THR A 73 12.53 -3.50 -4.30
CA THR A 73 13.47 -4.15 -3.38
C THR A 73 12.77 -5.21 -2.50
N GLU A 74 11.68 -4.82 -1.84
CA GLU A 74 10.90 -5.74 -0.99
C GLU A 74 10.10 -6.77 -1.79
N PHE A 75 9.84 -6.50 -3.08
CA PHE A 75 9.06 -7.39 -3.95
C PHE A 75 9.92 -8.46 -4.65
N LEU A 76 11.25 -8.40 -4.52
CA LEU A 76 12.18 -9.31 -5.20
C LEU A 76 11.85 -10.79 -4.95
N GLU A 77 11.56 -11.17 -3.70
CA GLU A 77 11.25 -12.55 -3.31
C GLU A 77 9.81 -12.96 -3.65
N GLU A 78 8.90 -11.99 -3.75
CA GLU A 78 7.47 -12.22 -4.01
C GLU A 78 7.15 -12.26 -5.51
N HIS A 79 8.09 -11.85 -6.37
CA HIS A 79 7.88 -11.81 -7.80
C HIS A 79 7.64 -13.21 -8.40
N PRO A 80 6.46 -13.50 -8.98
CA PRO A 80 6.13 -14.84 -9.48
C PRO A 80 7.03 -15.34 -10.63
N GLY A 81 7.61 -14.43 -11.42
CA GLY A 81 8.60 -14.78 -12.45
C GLY A 81 9.99 -15.12 -11.87
N GLY A 82 10.16 -14.97 -10.56
CA GLY A 82 11.39 -15.19 -9.82
C GLY A 82 12.23 -13.93 -9.61
N LYS A 83 12.97 -13.91 -8.50
CA LYS A 83 13.89 -12.82 -8.13
C LYS A 83 14.93 -12.52 -9.20
N LYS A 84 15.58 -13.55 -9.75
CA LYS A 84 16.72 -13.40 -10.67
C LYS A 84 16.38 -12.60 -11.93
N ILE A 85 15.19 -12.83 -12.50
CA ILE A 85 14.79 -12.13 -13.73
C ILE A 85 14.40 -10.69 -13.46
N LEU A 86 13.77 -10.40 -12.31
CA LEU A 86 13.45 -9.03 -11.91
C LEU A 86 14.74 -8.25 -11.64
N LEU A 87 15.66 -8.82 -10.87
CA LEU A 87 16.93 -8.18 -10.52
C LEU A 87 17.81 -7.90 -11.75
N LYS A 88 17.87 -8.82 -12.72
CA LYS A 88 18.53 -8.59 -14.02
C LYS A 88 17.94 -7.40 -14.78
N ASN A 89 16.72 -7.01 -14.42
CA ASN A 89 15.99 -5.92 -15.03
C ASN A 89 15.92 -4.63 -14.22
N CYS A 90 16.53 -4.60 -13.04
CA CYS A 90 16.68 -3.38 -12.25
C CYS A 90 17.78 -2.46 -12.83
N GLY A 91 17.69 -1.17 -12.50
CA GLY A 91 18.58 -0.12 -12.97
C GLY A 91 18.32 0.37 -14.40
N LYS A 92 17.18 0.02 -15.01
CA LYS A 92 16.87 0.38 -16.41
C LYS A 92 15.37 0.51 -16.68
N ASP A 93 15.06 0.93 -17.90
CA ASP A 93 13.70 0.85 -18.46
C ASP A 93 13.38 -0.58 -18.90
N SER A 94 12.35 -1.14 -18.28
CA SER A 94 11.86 -2.49 -18.52
C SER A 94 10.45 -2.47 -19.11
N THR A 95 9.99 -1.36 -19.69
CA THR A 95 8.63 -1.18 -20.21
C THR A 95 8.26 -2.24 -21.23
N GLU A 96 9.11 -2.45 -22.25
CA GLU A 96 8.84 -3.43 -23.29
C GLU A 96 8.78 -4.85 -22.73
N LEU A 97 9.76 -5.22 -21.89
CA LEU A 97 9.82 -6.53 -21.26
C LEU A 97 8.63 -6.76 -20.33
N PHE A 98 8.24 -5.74 -19.56
CA PHE A 98 7.08 -5.81 -18.69
C PHE A 98 5.82 -6.12 -19.49
N HIS A 99 5.59 -5.43 -20.61
CA HIS A 99 4.40 -5.65 -21.46
C HIS A 99 4.38 -6.99 -22.20
N GLN A 100 5.53 -7.66 -22.37
CA GLN A 100 5.57 -9.03 -22.92
C GLN A 100 4.97 -10.06 -21.97
N TYR A 101 5.07 -9.83 -20.65
CA TYR A 101 4.66 -10.81 -19.63
C TYR A 101 3.51 -10.35 -18.74
N HIS A 102 3.21 -9.05 -18.70
CA HIS A 102 2.27 -8.45 -17.75
C HIS A 102 1.31 -7.45 -18.41
N THR A 103 0.11 -7.40 -17.85
CA THR A 103 -0.90 -6.40 -18.24
C THR A 103 -0.76 -5.12 -17.44
N LYS A 104 -1.26 -3.99 -17.98
CA LYS A 104 -1.27 -2.70 -17.27
C LYS A 104 -2.00 -2.73 -15.91
N LYS A 105 -2.91 -3.70 -15.70
CA LYS A 105 -3.61 -3.86 -14.41
C LYS A 105 -2.64 -4.16 -13.27
N ILE A 106 -1.54 -4.86 -13.55
CA ILE A 106 -0.50 -5.18 -12.56
C ILE A 106 0.17 -3.91 -12.05
N LEU A 107 0.39 -2.89 -12.91
CA LEU A 107 0.95 -1.61 -12.46
C LEU A 107 0.05 -0.88 -11.48
N LYS A 108 -1.27 -0.98 -11.64
CA LYS A 108 -2.25 -0.33 -10.75
C LYS A 108 -2.41 -1.08 -9.44
N ASN A 109 -2.52 -2.41 -9.51
CA ASN A 109 -2.97 -3.22 -8.39
C ASN A 109 -1.81 -3.78 -7.54
N VAL A 110 -0.64 -3.99 -8.16
CA VAL A 110 0.54 -4.58 -7.52
C VAL A 110 1.63 -3.53 -7.37
N ALA A 111 2.09 -2.94 -8.48
CA ALA A 111 3.23 -2.02 -8.44
C ALA A 111 2.88 -0.59 -7.97
N GLY A 112 1.59 -0.24 -7.87
CA GLY A 112 1.15 1.11 -7.50
C GLY A 112 1.77 1.63 -6.20
N PRO A 113 1.72 0.86 -5.09
CA PRO A 113 2.38 1.20 -3.83
C PRO A 113 3.91 1.30 -3.90
N MET A 114 4.54 0.70 -4.91
CA MET A 114 5.99 0.71 -5.11
C MET A 114 6.48 1.93 -5.92
N MET A 115 5.56 2.74 -6.46
CA MET A 115 5.94 3.88 -7.30
C MET A 115 6.55 5.00 -6.45
N ILE A 116 7.81 5.35 -6.74
CA ILE A 116 8.56 6.37 -6.00
C ILE A 116 8.78 7.66 -6.78
N GLY A 117 8.46 7.69 -8.07
CA GLY A 117 8.62 8.86 -8.92
C GLY A 117 8.44 8.57 -10.40
N GLN A 118 8.89 9.50 -11.24
CA GLN A 118 8.91 9.39 -12.69
C GLN A 118 10.21 9.95 -13.25
N VAL A 119 10.63 9.46 -14.41
CA VAL A 119 11.73 10.08 -15.16
C VAL A 119 11.23 11.29 -15.94
N THR A 120 12.12 12.19 -16.35
CA THR A 120 11.75 13.28 -17.27
C THR A 120 11.26 12.70 -18.59
N SER A 121 10.23 13.32 -19.17
CA SER A 121 9.49 12.87 -20.35
C SER A 121 10.28 12.82 -21.68
N GLU A 122 11.61 13.01 -21.62
CA GLU A 122 12.52 13.01 -22.78
C GLU A 122 13.35 11.73 -22.89
N ALA A 123 13.20 10.80 -21.95
CA ALA A 123 13.91 9.54 -21.94
C ALA A 123 13.16 8.46 -22.72
N LYS A 124 13.20 8.52 -24.05
CA LYS A 124 12.99 7.33 -24.89
C LYS A 124 14.38 6.81 -25.23
N LEU A 125 14.84 5.80 -24.49
CA LEU A 125 16.02 4.99 -24.84
C LEU A 125 15.66 4.02 -25.97
#